data_AF-H5TTE6-F1
#
_entry.id   AF-H5TTE6-F1
#
_cell.length_a   1.000
_cell.length_b   1.000
_cell.length_c   1.000
_cell.angle_alpha   90.00
_cell.angle_beta   90.00
_cell.angle_gamma   90.00
#
_symmetry.space_group_name_H-M   'P 1'
#
loop_
_entity.id
_entity.type
_entity.pdbx_description
1 polymer ?
#
loop_
_entity_poly.entity_id
_entity_poly.type
_entity_poly.pdbx_seq_one_letter_code
_entity_poly.pdbx_strand_id
1 'polypeptide(L)' 'GLQGTFSLWRDSRALTDFAYRSPAHATAIRQTRPQRWYAEDLFARFAVLDVDGTYAEVEP' A
#
# COMPACT_ATOMS: atom_id res chain seq x y z
N GLY A 1 14.14 5.28 12.21
CA GLY A 1 13.82 3.91 11.77
C GLY A 1 13.36 3.96 10.33
N LEU A 2 13.33 2.82 9.64
CA LEU A 2 12.71 2.74 8.31
C LEU A 2 11.19 2.89 8.47
N GLN A 3 10.58 3.69 7.60
CA GLN A 3 9.12 3.85 7.56
C GLN A 3 8.57 3.00 6.43
N GLY A 4 7.52 2.24 6.70
CA GLY A 4 6.82 1.43 5.72
C GLY A 4 5.31 1.59 5.87
N THR A 5 4.59 1.46 4.77
CA THR A 5 3.13 1.51 4.75
C THR A 5 2.60 0.13 4.38
N PHE A 6 1.68 -0.39 5.19
CA PHE A 6 0.89 -1.56 4.84
C PHE A 6 -0.48 -1.11 4.35
N SER A 7 -0.99 -1.78 3.32
CA SER A 7 -2.33 -1.56 2.81
C SER A 7 -2.99 -2.92 2.56
N LEU A 8 -4.21 -3.07 3.05
CA LEU A 8 -5.05 -4.23 2.81
C LEU A 8 -5.98 -3.93 1.65
N TRP A 9 -6.13 -4.88 0.73
CA TRP A 9 -6.94 -4.73 -0.47
C TRP A 9 -7.97 -5.85 -0.51
N ARG A 10 -9.20 -5.52 -0.94
CA ARG A 10 -10.27 -6.50 -1.13
C ARG A 10 -9.87 -7.60 -2.12
N ASP A 11 -9.18 -7.22 -3.19
CA ASP A 11 -8.69 -8.11 -4.23
C ASP A 11 -7.52 -7.47 -5.01
N SER A 12 -6.87 -8.28 -5.86
CA SER A 12 -5.74 -7.84 -6.70
C SER A 12 -6.11 -6.79 -7.74
N ARG A 13 -7.39 -6.74 -8.17
CA ARG A 13 -7.86 -5.75 -9.14
C ARG A 13 -7.93 -4.38 -8.48
N ALA A 14 -8.49 -4.28 -7.28
CA ALA A 14 -8.56 -3.03 -6.52
C ALA A 14 -7.18 -2.40 -6.31
N LEU A 15 -6.18 -3.22 -5.95
CA LEU A 15 -4.79 -2.80 -5.83
C LEU A 15 -4.23 -2.27 -7.17
N THR A 16 -4.49 -2.98 -8.27
CA THR A 16 -4.00 -2.62 -9.61
C THR A 16 -4.64 -1.32 -10.10
N ASP A 17 -5.94 -1.17 -9.89
CA ASP A 17 -6.69 0.06 -10.23
C ASP A 17 -6.16 1.25 -9.42
N PHE A 18 -5.89 1.09 -8.13
CA PHE A 18 -5.24 2.14 -7.35
C PHE A 18 -3.84 2.49 -7.86
N ALA A 19 -2.98 1.49 -8.03
CA ALA A 19 -1.57 1.71 -8.38
C ALA A 19 -1.40 2.42 -9.74
N TYR A 20 -2.24 2.10 -10.72
CA TYR A 20 -2.04 2.58 -12.09
C TYR A 20 -3.10 3.55 -12.60
N ARG A 21 -4.30 3.59 -12.00
CA ARG A 21 -5.42 4.43 -12.50
C ARG A 21 -5.76 5.59 -11.57
N SER A 22 -5.25 5.61 -10.34
CA SER A 22 -5.49 6.73 -9.41
C SER A 22 -4.63 7.96 -9.75
N PRO A 23 -5.24 9.12 -10.06
CA PRO A 23 -4.51 10.37 -10.29
C PRO A 23 -3.73 10.84 -9.04
N ALA A 24 -4.25 10.54 -7.86
CA ALA A 24 -3.61 10.87 -6.59
C ALA A 24 -2.32 10.05 -6.40
N HIS A 25 -2.38 8.73 -6.64
CA HIS A 25 -1.20 7.87 -6.56
C HIS A 25 -0.12 8.30 -7.56
N ALA A 26 -0.51 8.53 -8.83
CA ALA A 26 0.40 9.02 -9.86
C ALA A 26 1.07 10.35 -9.48
N THR A 27 0.33 11.25 -8.81
CA THR A 27 0.88 12.51 -8.30
C THR A 27 1.89 12.27 -7.18
N ALA A 28 1.61 11.38 -6.23
CA ALA A 28 2.54 11.04 -5.15
C ALA A 28 3.86 10.45 -5.70
N ILE A 29 3.78 9.52 -6.66
CA ILE A 29 4.95 8.93 -7.32
C ILE A 29 5.81 10.02 -7.98
N ARG A 30 5.19 10.95 -8.72
CA ARG A 30 5.89 12.07 -9.36
C ARG A 30 6.63 12.96 -8.37
N GLN A 31 6.09 13.12 -7.15
CA GLN A 31 6.69 13.94 -6.10
C GLN A 31 7.81 13.23 -5.33
N THR A 32 7.88 11.89 -5.41
CA THR A 32 8.81 11.09 -4.59
C THR A 32 10.28 11.43 -4.87
N ARG A 33 10.66 11.55 -6.16
CA ARG A 33 12.04 11.90 -6.57
C ARG A 33 12.46 13.32 -6.21
N PRO A 34 11.73 14.39 -6.61
CA PRO A 34 12.15 15.76 -6.33
C PRO A 34 12.19 16.07 -4.83
N GLN A 35 11.31 15.45 -4.04
CA GLN A 35 11.24 15.67 -2.60
C GLN A 35 12.19 14.76 -1.80
N ARG A 36 12.84 13.78 -2.46
CA ARG A 36 13.75 12.81 -1.84
C ARG A 36 13.16 12.14 -0.60
N TRP A 37 11.90 11.70 -0.69
CA TRP A 37 11.18 11.13 0.45
C TRP A 37 11.87 9.90 1.06
N TYR A 38 12.51 9.07 0.23
CA TYR A 38 13.17 7.84 0.65
C TYR A 38 14.50 7.67 -0.09
N ALA A 39 15.47 6.99 0.54
CA ALA A 39 16.74 6.63 -0.10
C ALA A 39 16.60 5.43 -1.04
N GLU A 40 15.65 4.54 -0.74
CA GLU A 40 15.32 3.34 -1.50
C GLU A 40 13.81 3.07 -1.42
N ASP A 41 13.27 2.37 -2.41
CA ASP A 41 11.87 1.96 -2.48
C ASP A 41 11.74 0.45 -2.72
N LEU A 42 10.84 -0.20 -1.97
CA LEU A 42 10.52 -1.61 -2.12
C LEU A 42 9.01 -1.81 -2.03
N PHE A 43 8.48 -2.56 -2.99
CA PHE A 43 7.07 -2.96 -3.02
C PHE A 43 6.97 -4.48 -3.06
N ALA A 44 6.26 -5.05 -2.08
CA ALA A 44 5.96 -6.47 -2.03
C ALA A 44 4.44 -6.66 -1.90
N ARG A 45 3.94 -7.78 -2.45
CA ARG A 45 2.54 -8.18 -2.36
C ARG A 45 2.47 -9.58 -1.78
N PHE A 46 1.55 -9.77 -0.86
CA PHE A 46 1.36 -11.03 -0.16
C PHE A 46 -0.11 -11.45 -0.29
N ALA A 47 -0.34 -12.76 -0.44
CA ALA A 47 -1.66 -13.32 -0.23
C ALA A 47 -1.88 -13.47 1.27
N VAL A 48 -3.04 -13.05 1.77
CA VAL A 48 -3.47 -13.35 3.13
C VAL A 48 -3.92 -14.80 3.15
N LEU A 49 -3.27 -15.63 3.97
CA LEU A 49 -3.58 -17.05 4.10
C LEU A 49 -4.53 -17.33 5.27
N ASP A 50 -4.41 -16.55 6.34
CA ASP A 50 -5.20 -16.67 7.56
C ASP A 50 -5.27 -15.31 8.27
N VAL A 51 -6.28 -15.11 9.11
CA VAL A 51 -6.46 -13.89 9.92
C VAL A 51 -6.98 -14.27 11.29
N ASP A 52 -6.26 -13.84 12.33
CA ASP A 52 -6.66 -14.00 13.73
C ASP A 52 -6.71 -12.64 14.44
N GLY A 53 -7.63 -12.50 15.40
CA GLY A 53 -7.74 -11.34 16.28
C GLY A 53 -9.03 -10.54 16.08
N THR A 54 -9.00 -9.26 16.44
CA THR A 54 -10.11 -8.32 16.26
C THR A 54 -9.57 -6.97 15.81
N TYR A 55 -10.25 -6.33 14.86
CA TYR A 55 -9.96 -4.97 14.43
C TYR A 55 -11.13 -4.05 14.74
N ALA A 56 -10.91 -3.01 15.53
CA ALA A 56 -11.95 -2.08 15.96
C ALA A 56 -13.19 -2.80 16.56
N GLU A 57 -12.95 -3.81 17.41
CA GLU A 57 -13.97 -4.67 18.03
C GLU A 57 -14.75 -5.57 17.05
N VAL A 58 -14.34 -5.62 15.77
CA VAL A 58 -14.89 -6.50 14.75
C VAL A 58 -13.96 -7.70 14.57
N GLU A 59 -14.51 -8.91 14.72
CA GLU A 59 -13.80 -10.14 14.34
C GLU A 59 -13.66 -10.21 12.81
N PRO A 60 -12.47 -10.57 12.30
CA PRO A 60 -12.13 -10.54 10.88
C PRO A 60 -12.91 -11.55 10.02
#